data_AF-A0A925DFL8-F1
#
_entry.id   AF-A0A925DFL8-F1
#
_cell.length_a   1.000
_cell.length_b   1.000
_cell.length_c   1.000
_cell.angle_alpha   90.00
_cell.angle_beta   90.00
_cell.angle_gamma   90.00
#
_symmetry.space_group_name_H-M   'P 1'
#
loop_
_entity.id
_entity.type
_entity.pdbx_description
1 polymer ?
#
loop_
_entity_poly.entity_id
_entity_poly.type
_entity_poly.pdbx_seq_one_letter_code
_entity_poly.pdbx_strand_id
1 'polypeptide(L)'
;RDALAARSAGEAADGAWLTVKGAEFRYDGAAARDGWYLDFPGAESSLGGAVLAGDKVFFNTAPAAGGSCAAQGARTYALDALSGLAADGDGVAQSGKATAYFSAEGMRGAPLILTAGARIGLRDATRRAVATTSYRVLNVTADGVRAVPGAGAAITVSEPVGRMSWREVLNWRELHDAAVKPAK
;
A
#
# COMPACT_ATOMS: atom_id res chain seq x y z
N ARG A 1 -14.13 16.21 -7.84
CA ARG A 1 -13.39 14.99 -8.28
C ARG A 1 -12.31 15.32 -9.30
N ASP A 2 -12.44 16.40 -10.07
CA ASP A 2 -11.53 16.76 -11.17
C ASP A 2 -10.08 17.06 -10.76
N ALA A 3 -9.86 17.50 -9.52
CA ALA A 3 -8.53 17.70 -8.95
C ALA A 3 -7.88 16.41 -8.41
N LEU A 4 -8.62 15.29 -8.37
CA LEU A 4 -8.17 14.02 -7.79
C LEU A 4 -7.83 13.00 -8.88
N ALA A 5 -6.80 12.20 -8.64
CA ALA A 5 -6.48 11.04 -9.46
C ALA A 5 -7.53 9.93 -9.25
N ALA A 6 -8.19 9.50 -10.33
CA ALA A 6 -9.10 8.38 -10.29
C ALA A 6 -8.34 7.05 -10.23
N ARG A 7 -8.84 6.13 -9.39
CA ARG A 7 -8.40 4.74 -9.28
C ARG A 7 -9.57 3.82 -9.59
N SER A 8 -9.30 2.76 -10.33
CA SER A 8 -10.29 1.75 -10.71
C SER A 8 -9.84 0.37 -10.23
N ALA A 9 -10.70 -0.32 -9.49
CA ALA A 9 -10.49 -1.72 -9.17
C ALA A 9 -10.97 -2.63 -10.32
N GLY A 10 -10.28 -3.74 -10.56
CA GLY A 10 -10.71 -4.77 -11.49
C GLY A 10 -10.24 -6.15 -11.03
N GLU A 11 -10.80 -7.23 -11.55
CA GLU A 11 -10.46 -8.58 -11.11
C GLU A 11 -8.98 -8.92 -11.40
N ALA A 12 -8.33 -9.55 -10.42
CA ALA A 12 -7.04 -10.21 -10.65
C ALA A 12 -7.28 -11.59 -11.30
N ALA A 13 -6.24 -12.17 -11.89
CA ALA A 13 -6.33 -13.44 -12.61
C ALA A 13 -6.77 -14.64 -11.74
N ASP A 14 -6.65 -14.54 -10.42
CA ASP A 14 -6.99 -15.59 -9.46
C ASP A 14 -8.38 -15.43 -8.81
N GLY A 15 -9.10 -14.34 -9.10
CA GLY A 15 -10.46 -14.06 -8.59
C GLY A 15 -10.56 -13.75 -7.08
N ALA A 16 -9.57 -14.13 -6.28
CA ALA A 16 -9.51 -13.84 -4.85
C ALA A 16 -9.04 -12.41 -4.54
N TRP A 17 -8.31 -11.81 -5.47
CA TRP A 17 -7.80 -10.44 -5.38
C TRP A 17 -8.42 -9.55 -6.45
N LEU A 18 -8.41 -8.24 -6.18
CA LEU A 18 -8.57 -7.23 -7.22
C LEU A 18 -7.22 -6.60 -7.53
N THR A 19 -7.14 -5.94 -8.66
CA THR A 19 -6.04 -5.03 -9.01
C THR A 19 -6.55 -3.61 -8.98
N VAL A 20 -5.70 -2.66 -8.57
CA VAL A 20 -6.03 -1.23 -8.67
C VAL A 20 -5.20 -0.61 -9.78
N LYS A 21 -5.87 0.02 -10.73
CA LYS A 21 -5.27 0.68 -11.89
C LYS A 21 -5.50 2.18 -11.85
N GLY A 22 -4.58 2.90 -12.49
CA GLY A 22 -4.68 4.34 -12.74
C GLY A 22 -3.37 4.89 -13.28
N ALA A 23 -3.38 6.18 -13.64
CA ALA A 23 -2.18 6.89 -14.04
C ALA A 23 -1.20 7.04 -12.87
N GLU A 24 0.09 7.20 -13.17
CA GLU A 24 1.10 7.57 -12.19
C GLU A 24 0.66 8.82 -11.42
N PHE A 25 0.82 8.80 -10.09
CA PHE A 25 0.49 9.95 -9.25
C PHE A 25 1.64 10.97 -9.28
N ARG A 26 1.34 12.24 -9.54
CA ARG A 26 2.33 13.32 -9.54
C ARG A 26 1.91 14.41 -8.58
N TYR A 27 2.87 14.95 -7.84
CA TYR A 27 2.68 16.07 -6.92
C TYR A 27 3.11 17.41 -7.52
N ASP A 28 3.67 17.40 -8.72
CA ASP A 28 4.22 18.55 -9.40
C ASP A 28 3.87 18.60 -10.88
N GLY A 29 4.02 19.79 -11.47
CA GLY A 29 3.73 20.06 -12.87
C GLY A 29 2.24 20.08 -13.22
N ALA A 30 1.95 20.21 -14.51
CA ALA A 30 0.57 20.37 -15.00
C ALA A 30 -0.32 19.13 -14.80
N ALA A 31 0.28 17.97 -14.55
CA ALA A 31 -0.42 16.71 -14.26
C ALA A 31 -0.57 16.44 -12.76
N ALA A 32 -0.18 17.39 -11.89
CA ALA A 32 -0.32 17.26 -10.45
C ALA A 32 -1.78 17.07 -10.03
N ARG A 33 -1.97 16.30 -8.96
CA ARG A 33 -3.27 16.05 -8.34
C ARG A 33 -3.20 16.29 -6.85
N ASP A 34 -4.30 16.76 -6.28
CA ASP A 34 -4.40 17.11 -4.86
C ASP A 34 -4.60 15.87 -3.97
N GLY A 35 -4.93 14.74 -4.58
CA GLY A 35 -5.17 13.47 -3.91
C GLY A 35 -5.75 12.46 -4.89
N TRP A 36 -6.24 11.34 -4.38
CA TRP A 36 -6.81 10.27 -5.19
C TRP A 36 -8.15 9.83 -4.62
N TYR A 37 -8.93 9.14 -5.45
CA TYR A 37 -10.12 8.43 -5.01
C TYR A 37 -10.20 7.08 -5.72
N LEU A 38 -10.80 6.11 -5.04
CA LEU A 38 -11.11 4.80 -5.59
C LEU A 38 -12.63 4.63 -5.52
N ASP A 39 -13.25 4.46 -6.68
CA ASP A 39 -14.63 3.98 -6.73
C ASP A 39 -14.60 2.44 -6.61
N PHE A 40 -15.26 1.92 -5.58
CA PHE A 40 -15.33 0.46 -5.38
C PHE A 40 -16.17 -0.21 -6.48
N PRO A 41 -15.86 -1.46 -6.85
CA PRO A 41 -16.61 -2.16 -7.87
C PRO A 41 -18.01 -2.53 -7.34
N GLY A 42 -19.04 -2.29 -8.15
CA GLY A 42 -20.42 -2.59 -7.78
C GLY A 42 -20.93 -1.76 -6.60
N ALA A 43 -21.85 -2.32 -5.83
CA ALA A 43 -22.42 -1.67 -4.64
C ALA A 43 -21.61 -2.04 -3.38
N GLU A 44 -20.32 -1.72 -3.38
CA GLU A 44 -19.42 -1.99 -2.25
C GLU A 44 -19.28 -0.75 -1.34
N SER A 45 -19.23 -0.96 -0.03
CA SER A 45 -19.16 0.12 0.97
C SER A 45 -18.08 -0.14 2.03
N SER A 46 -17.48 0.93 2.56
CA SER A 46 -16.51 0.81 3.66
C SER A 46 -17.16 0.25 4.92
N LEU A 47 -16.47 -0.68 5.59
CA LEU A 47 -16.91 -1.30 6.85
C LEU A 47 -16.46 -0.54 8.10
N GLY A 48 -15.60 0.48 7.96
CA GLY A 48 -15.11 1.23 9.10
C GLY A 48 -13.98 2.18 8.76
N GLY A 49 -13.16 2.48 9.77
CA GLY A 49 -11.97 3.30 9.63
C GLY A 49 -10.86 2.62 8.82
N ALA A 50 -9.99 3.45 8.25
CA ALA A 50 -8.74 3.01 7.67
C ALA A 50 -7.61 3.08 8.70
N VAL A 51 -6.62 2.20 8.56
CA VAL A 51 -5.40 2.19 9.37
C VAL A 51 -4.21 2.55 8.49
N LEU A 52 -3.35 3.43 8.97
CA LEU A 52 -2.09 3.79 8.31
C LEU A 52 -0.94 3.05 8.98
N ALA A 53 -0.05 2.44 8.20
CA ALA A 53 1.23 1.91 8.69
C ALA A 53 2.32 2.12 7.63
N GLY A 54 3.38 2.84 8.00
CA GLY A 54 4.35 3.36 7.05
C GLY A 54 3.68 4.30 6.04
N ASP A 55 3.94 4.09 4.77
CA ASP A 55 3.35 4.79 3.63
C ASP A 55 2.07 4.10 3.09
N LYS A 56 1.54 3.10 3.80
CA LYS A 56 0.40 2.30 3.33
C LYS A 56 -0.86 2.53 4.17
N VAL A 57 -1.99 2.58 3.48
CA VAL A 57 -3.34 2.64 4.05
C VAL A 57 -4.07 1.31 3.86
N PHE A 58 -4.72 0.85 4.92
CA PHE A 58 -5.43 -0.42 5.00
C PHE A 58 -6.87 -0.18 5.41
N PHE A 59 -7.82 -0.82 4.74
CA PHE A 59 -9.23 -0.70 5.10
C PHE A 59 -10.03 -1.90 4.61
N ASN A 60 -11.17 -2.12 5.26
CA ASN A 60 -12.08 -3.19 4.91
C ASN A 60 -13.35 -2.63 4.28
N THR A 61 -13.88 -3.34 3.29
CA THR A 61 -15.15 -3.03 2.64
C THR A 61 -16.03 -4.27 2.60
N ALA A 62 -17.33 -4.06 2.42
CA ALA A 62 -18.31 -5.10 2.15
C ALA A 62 -18.92 -4.88 0.77
N PRO A 63 -18.74 -5.82 -0.17
CA PRO A 63 -19.56 -5.88 -1.37
C PRO A 63 -21.03 -6.04 -0.99
N ALA A 64 -21.95 -5.46 -1.77
CA ALA A 64 -23.38 -5.71 -1.58
C ALA A 64 -23.66 -7.22 -1.64
N ALA A 65 -24.38 -7.72 -0.63
CA ALA A 65 -24.87 -9.07 -0.66
C ALA A 65 -25.89 -9.21 -1.81
N GLY A 66 -25.70 -10.21 -2.68
CA GLY A 66 -26.62 -10.51 -3.79
C GLY A 66 -28.00 -11.03 -3.37
N GLY A 67 -28.39 -10.88 -2.09
CA GLY A 67 -29.64 -11.36 -1.50
C GLY A 67 -29.53 -11.57 0.02
N SER A 68 -30.66 -11.73 0.70
CA SER A 68 -30.75 -11.85 2.17
C SER A 68 -30.09 -13.11 2.77
N CYS A 69 -29.63 -14.04 1.93
CA CYS A 69 -28.98 -15.29 2.35
C CYS A 69 -27.59 -15.50 1.74
N ALA A 70 -27.06 -14.53 0.99
CA ALA A 70 -25.69 -14.62 0.50
C ALA A 70 -24.71 -14.35 1.66
N ALA A 71 -23.67 -15.17 1.79
CA ALA A 71 -22.60 -14.94 2.74
C ALA A 71 -22.04 -13.52 2.54
N GLN A 72 -22.11 -12.69 3.58
CA GLN A 72 -21.56 -11.34 3.56
C GLN A 72 -20.04 -11.43 3.69
N GLY A 73 -19.37 -11.54 2.55
CA GLY A 73 -17.91 -11.43 2.51
C GLY A 73 -17.45 -9.99 2.69
N ALA A 74 -16.15 -9.83 2.86
CA ALA A 74 -15.50 -8.52 2.96
C ALA A 74 -14.20 -8.53 2.17
N ARG A 75 -13.75 -7.35 1.72
CA ARG A 75 -12.45 -7.17 1.07
C ARG A 75 -11.53 -6.35 1.94
N THR A 76 -10.26 -6.76 2.02
CA THR A 76 -9.20 -5.97 2.66
C THR A 76 -8.31 -5.33 1.60
N TYR A 77 -8.34 -4.01 1.55
CA TYR A 77 -7.47 -3.23 0.69
C TYR A 77 -6.20 -2.87 1.44
N ALA A 78 -5.10 -2.90 0.70
CA ALA A 78 -3.85 -2.26 1.07
C ALA A 78 -3.36 -1.45 -0.13
N LEU A 79 -3.23 -0.15 0.07
CA LEU A 79 -2.84 0.81 -0.96
C LEU A 79 -1.74 1.71 -0.41
N ASP A 80 -0.94 2.25 -1.31
CA ASP A 80 -0.09 3.38 -1.03
C ASP A 80 -0.94 4.61 -0.69
N ALA A 81 -0.69 5.21 0.48
CA ALA A 81 -1.51 6.29 1.02
C ALA A 81 -1.43 7.56 0.15
N LEU A 82 -0.30 7.74 -0.53
CA LEU A 82 0.00 8.92 -1.34
C LEU A 82 -0.61 8.83 -2.74
N SER A 83 -0.47 7.68 -3.39
CA SER A 83 -0.89 7.48 -4.77
C SER A 83 -2.23 6.77 -4.93
N GLY A 84 -2.68 5.98 -3.95
CA GLY A 84 -3.86 5.12 -4.07
C GLY A 84 -3.65 3.90 -4.97
N LEU A 85 -2.40 3.56 -5.28
CA LEU A 85 -2.05 2.37 -6.05
C LEU A 85 -1.63 1.24 -5.10
N ALA A 86 -1.83 0.01 -5.54
CA ALA A 86 -1.33 -1.15 -4.81
C ALA A 86 0.20 -1.28 -5.01
N ALA A 87 0.88 -1.85 -4.02
CA ALA A 87 2.30 -2.11 -4.09
C ALA A 87 2.61 -3.47 -4.73
N ASP A 88 3.77 -3.59 -5.34
CA ASP A 88 4.35 -4.89 -5.69
C ASP A 88 5.01 -5.58 -4.47
N GLY A 89 5.66 -6.72 -4.71
CA GLY A 89 6.34 -7.48 -3.66
C GLY A 89 7.50 -6.73 -2.98
N ASP A 90 8.04 -5.70 -3.64
CA ASP A 90 9.11 -4.85 -3.12
C ASP A 90 8.55 -3.61 -2.38
N GLY A 91 7.22 -3.47 -2.29
CA GLY A 91 6.57 -2.35 -1.60
C GLY A 91 6.37 -1.11 -2.47
N VAL A 92 6.68 -1.18 -3.77
CA VAL A 92 6.62 -0.04 -4.70
C VAL A 92 5.22 0.06 -5.31
N ALA A 93 4.58 1.23 -5.12
CA ALA A 93 3.25 1.52 -5.64
C ALA A 93 3.22 1.57 -7.17
N GLN A 94 2.42 0.71 -7.80
CA GLN A 94 2.34 0.61 -9.26
C GLN A 94 0.92 0.27 -9.73
N SER A 95 0.57 0.73 -10.93
CA SER A 95 -0.72 0.43 -11.55
C SER A 95 -0.85 -1.07 -11.87
N GLY A 96 -2.00 -1.64 -11.56
CA GLY A 96 -2.35 -3.03 -11.87
C GLY A 96 -1.84 -4.07 -10.87
N LYS A 97 -1.29 -3.65 -9.71
CA LYS A 97 -0.90 -4.59 -8.66
C LYS A 97 -2.08 -5.07 -7.83
N ALA A 98 -1.95 -6.27 -7.27
CA ALA A 98 -3.00 -6.96 -6.54
C ALA A 98 -3.22 -6.36 -5.14
N THR A 99 -4.48 -6.29 -4.72
CA THR A 99 -4.99 -5.78 -3.45
C THR A 99 -6.44 -6.28 -3.25
N ALA A 100 -7.16 -5.79 -2.24
CA ALA A 100 -8.57 -6.10 -2.02
C ALA A 100 -8.89 -7.61 -1.89
N TYR A 101 -8.15 -8.30 -1.02
CA TYR A 101 -8.36 -9.71 -0.76
C TYR A 101 -9.77 -9.99 -0.25
N PHE A 102 -10.51 -10.87 -0.90
CA PHE A 102 -11.86 -11.26 -0.48
C PHE A 102 -11.84 -12.39 0.57
N SER A 103 -12.56 -12.20 1.67
CA SER A 103 -12.86 -13.25 2.65
C SER A 103 -14.36 -13.47 2.75
N ALA A 104 -14.79 -14.73 2.64
CA ALA A 104 -16.19 -15.12 2.83
C ALA A 104 -16.64 -15.12 4.31
N GLU A 105 -15.69 -15.13 5.26
CA GLU A 105 -15.97 -15.15 6.71
C GLU A 105 -16.50 -13.80 7.24
N GLY A 106 -16.52 -12.77 6.38
CA GLY A 106 -16.84 -11.40 6.76
C GLY A 106 -15.77 -10.78 7.67
N MET A 107 -15.84 -9.48 7.88
CA MET A 107 -14.90 -8.74 8.72
C MET A 107 -15.63 -7.69 9.56
N ARG A 108 -15.14 -7.44 10.77
CA ARG A 108 -15.69 -6.45 11.69
C ARG A 108 -14.75 -5.27 11.79
N GLY A 109 -15.17 -4.14 11.20
CA GLY A 109 -14.47 -2.87 11.32
C GLY A 109 -13.11 -2.84 10.64
N ALA A 110 -12.22 -1.99 11.18
CA ALA A 110 -10.91 -1.72 10.63
C ALA A 110 -9.95 -2.92 10.79
N PRO A 111 -9.01 -3.13 9.85
CA PRO A 111 -7.98 -4.15 9.99
C PRO A 111 -7.01 -3.81 11.12
N LEU A 112 -6.38 -4.83 11.69
CA LEU A 112 -5.29 -4.70 12.65
C LEU A 112 -3.96 -4.90 11.93
N ILE A 113 -2.97 -4.06 12.24
CA ILE A 113 -1.64 -4.12 11.63
C ILE A 113 -0.62 -4.55 12.67
N LEU A 114 0.10 -5.63 12.38
CA LEU A 114 1.18 -6.14 13.21
C LEU A 114 2.52 -5.92 12.52
N THR A 115 3.47 -5.29 13.20
CA THR A 115 4.87 -5.24 12.75
C THR A 115 5.49 -6.62 12.91
N ALA A 116 5.81 -7.28 11.79
CA ALA A 116 6.40 -8.61 11.78
C ALA A 116 7.94 -8.58 11.86
N GLY A 117 8.56 -7.45 11.54
CA GLY A 117 10.01 -7.30 11.56
C GLY A 117 10.46 -5.95 11.02
N ALA A 118 11.67 -5.55 11.41
CA ALA A 118 12.33 -4.36 10.90
C ALA A 118 13.83 -4.63 10.74
N ARG A 119 14.42 -4.13 9.66
CA ARG A 119 15.86 -4.21 9.40
C ARG A 119 16.36 -2.89 8.84
N ILE A 120 17.62 -2.56 9.11
CA ILE A 120 18.29 -1.41 8.51
C ILE A 120 19.35 -1.95 7.56
N GLY A 121 19.29 -1.51 6.30
CA GLY A 121 20.25 -1.85 5.27
C GLY A 121 21.62 -1.23 5.50
N LEU A 122 22.59 -1.65 4.68
CA LEU A 122 23.90 -1.01 4.66
C LEU A 122 23.77 0.45 4.23
N ARG A 123 24.73 1.26 4.68
CA ARG A 123 24.87 2.64 4.25
C ARG A 123 25.44 2.67 2.84
N ASP A 124 24.83 3.47 1.97
CA ASP A 124 25.34 3.73 0.63
C ASP A 124 26.52 4.74 0.65
N ALA A 125 27.04 5.08 -0.53
CA ALA A 125 28.12 6.06 -0.68
C ALA A 125 27.76 7.47 -0.14
N THR A 126 26.46 7.78 -0.04
CA THR A 126 25.93 9.00 0.57
C THR A 126 25.68 8.87 2.08
N ARG A 127 26.13 7.76 2.67
CA ARG A 127 25.91 7.31 4.06
C ARG A 127 24.44 7.20 4.46
N ARG A 128 23.52 7.21 3.51
CA ARG A 128 22.10 6.93 3.73
C ARG A 128 21.92 5.43 3.87
N ALA A 129 21.07 5.03 4.81
CA ALA A 129 20.62 3.64 4.91
C ALA A 129 19.13 3.59 4.58
N VAL A 130 18.62 2.40 4.26
CA VAL A 130 17.19 2.16 4.08
C VAL A 130 16.70 1.28 5.22
N ALA A 131 15.75 1.76 6.01
CA ALA A 131 15.02 0.92 6.94
C ALA A 131 13.93 0.21 6.17
N THR A 132 13.78 -1.08 6.42
CA THR A 132 12.77 -1.93 5.81
C THR A 132 11.94 -2.55 6.93
N THR A 133 10.67 -2.19 7.00
CA THR A 133 9.72 -2.70 7.99
C THR A 133 8.69 -3.58 7.28
N SER A 134 8.48 -4.78 7.80
CA SER A 134 7.47 -5.71 7.30
C SER A 134 6.25 -5.72 8.20
N TYR A 135 5.07 -5.58 7.61
CA TYR A 135 3.78 -5.61 8.29
C TYR A 135 2.98 -6.86 7.91
N ARG A 136 2.11 -7.28 8.83
CA ARG A 136 1.09 -8.30 8.63
C ARG A 136 -0.29 -7.68 8.87
N VAL A 137 -1.22 -7.96 7.96
CA VAL A 137 -2.60 -7.50 8.07
C VAL A 137 -3.46 -8.60 8.69
N LEU A 138 -4.19 -8.26 9.73
CA LEU A 138 -5.08 -9.14 10.47
C LEU A 138 -6.50 -8.57 10.44
N ASN A 139 -7.50 -9.42 10.25
CA ASN A 139 -8.90 -9.05 10.30
C ASN A 139 -9.59 -9.71 11.50
N VAL A 140 -10.48 -8.96 12.14
CA VAL A 140 -11.38 -9.48 13.16
C VAL A 140 -12.62 -10.02 12.45
N THR A 141 -12.89 -11.31 12.63
CA THR A 141 -14.05 -12.03 12.09
C THR A 141 -14.98 -12.44 13.24
N ALA A 142 -16.11 -13.09 12.94
CA ALA A 142 -16.97 -13.67 13.98
C ALA A 142 -16.26 -14.77 14.78
N ASP A 143 -15.36 -15.52 14.13
CA ASP A 143 -14.66 -16.67 14.70
C ASP A 143 -13.29 -16.32 15.30
N GLY A 144 -12.95 -15.03 15.35
CA GLY A 144 -11.70 -14.51 15.92
C GLY A 144 -10.83 -13.76 14.91
N VAL A 145 -9.52 -13.70 15.18
CA VAL A 145 -8.57 -12.93 14.37
C VAL A 145 -7.92 -13.81 13.32
N ARG A 146 -7.95 -13.39 12.06
CA ARG A 146 -7.37 -14.10 10.90
C ARG A 146 -6.37 -13.22 10.17
N ALA A 147 -5.22 -13.77 9.80
CA ALA A 147 -4.32 -13.10 8.89
C ALA A 147 -4.90 -13.10 7.47
N VAL A 148 -4.76 -11.99 6.76
CA VAL A 148 -4.94 -11.99 5.31
C VAL A 148 -3.88 -12.95 4.72
N PRO A 149 -4.21 -13.83 3.76
CA PRO A 149 -3.22 -14.69 3.13
C PRO A 149 -2.49 -13.97 2.00
N GLY A 150 -1.39 -14.54 1.53
CA GLY A 150 -0.71 -14.13 0.28
C GLY A 150 0.04 -12.80 0.34
N ALA A 151 0.50 -12.36 -0.84
CA ALA A 151 1.42 -11.22 -0.98
C ALA A 151 0.81 -9.89 -0.50
N GLY A 152 -0.50 -9.66 -0.65
CA GLY A 152 -1.13 -8.42 -0.18
C GLY A 152 -1.39 -8.35 1.33
N ALA A 153 -1.04 -9.40 2.09
CA ALA A 153 -1.05 -9.40 3.55
C ALA A 153 0.31 -9.07 4.18
N ALA A 154 1.36 -9.18 3.39
CA ALA A 154 2.76 -9.09 3.79
C ALA A 154 3.37 -7.89 3.09
N ILE A 155 3.30 -6.72 3.75
CA ILE A 155 3.72 -5.49 3.10
C ILE A 155 5.04 -5.04 3.66
N THR A 156 5.97 -4.78 2.75
CA THR A 156 7.26 -4.23 3.06
C THR A 156 7.24 -2.74 2.75
N VAL A 157 7.65 -1.93 3.73
CA VAL A 157 7.81 -0.49 3.57
C VAL A 157 9.29 -0.18 3.74
N SER A 158 9.83 0.55 2.76
CA SER A 158 11.23 0.97 2.74
C SER A 158 11.33 2.48 2.83
N GLU A 159 11.96 2.96 3.89
CA GLU A 159 12.13 4.40 4.15
C GLU A 159 13.61 4.75 4.25
N PRO A 160 14.06 5.86 3.66
CA PRO A 160 15.41 6.34 3.85
C PRO A 160 15.59 6.77 5.31
N VAL A 161 16.63 6.25 5.95
CA VAL A 161 16.98 6.54 7.35
C VAL A 161 18.42 6.98 7.49
N GLY A 162 18.67 7.69 8.60
CA GLY A 162 19.94 8.34 8.87
C GLY A 162 19.85 9.85 8.70
N ARG A 163 20.62 10.58 9.51
CA ARG A 163 20.70 12.05 9.40
C ARG A 163 21.66 12.41 8.28
N MET A 164 21.25 13.35 7.43
CA MET A 164 22.23 14.03 6.57
C MET A 164 23.18 14.83 7.46
N SER A 165 24.46 14.48 7.43
CA SER A 165 25.50 15.25 8.13
C SER A 165 25.69 16.60 7.45
N TRP A 166 26.06 17.64 8.20
CA TRP A 166 26.45 18.93 7.59
C TRP A 166 27.58 18.78 6.56
N ARG A 167 28.47 17.79 6.75
CA ARG A 167 29.51 17.44 5.77
C ARG A 167 28.92 16.90 4.45
N GLU A 168 27.80 16.20 4.49
CA GLU A 168 27.12 15.68 3.30
C GLU A 168 26.35 16.78 2.55
N VAL A 169 25.81 17.78 3.28
CA VAL A 169 25.18 18.95 2.65
C VAL A 169 26.19 19.75 1.85
N LEU A 170 27.37 20.00 2.43
CA LEU A 170 28.44 20.74 1.77
C LEU A 170 29.06 19.96 0.60
N ASN A 171 29.15 18.63 0.70
CA ASN A 171 29.73 17.78 -0.35
C ASN A 171 28.68 17.11 -1.25
N TRP A 172 27.46 17.66 -1.32
CA TRP A 172 26.35 16.99 -2.03
C TRP A 172 26.68 16.68 -3.49
N ARG A 173 27.36 17.59 -4.20
CA ARG A 173 27.77 17.39 -5.61
C ARG A 173 28.68 16.17 -5.78
N GLU A 174 29.70 16.05 -4.95
CA GLU A 174 30.66 14.92 -5.01
C GLU A 174 29.97 13.59 -4.69
N LEU A 175 29.06 13.59 -3.71
CA LEU A 175 28.27 12.42 -3.34
C LEU A 175 27.28 12.03 -4.43
N HIS A 176 26.66 13.00 -5.12
CA HIS A 176 25.75 12.76 -6.23
C HIS A 176 26.50 12.16 -7.43
N ASP A 177 27.65 12.73 -7.80
CA ASP A 177 28.48 12.22 -8.89
C ASP A 177 29.01 10.80 -8.62
N ALA A 178 29.30 10.48 -7.35
CA ALA A 178 29.69 9.13 -6.94
C ALA A 178 28.54 8.13 -7.02
N ALA A 179 27.31 8.55 -6.71
CA ALA A 179 26.12 7.69 -6.75
C ALA A 179 25.65 7.38 -8.19
N VAL A 180 25.91 8.27 -9.15
CA VAL A 180 25.52 8.09 -10.55
C VAL A 180 26.51 7.19 -11.33
N LYS A 181 27.73 7.02 -10.83
CA LYS A 181 28.73 6.14 -11.47
C LYS A 181 28.43 4.67 -11.17
N PRO A 182 28.37 3.78 -12.19
CA PRO A 182 28.24 2.35 -11.95
C PRO A 182 29.46 1.82 -11.20
N ALA A 183 29.23 0.98 -10.19
CA ALA A 183 30.30 0.28 -9.49
C ALA A 183 31.11 -0.55 -10.51
N LYS A 184 32.43 -0.38 -10.49
CA LYS A 184 33.36 -1.20 -11.27
C LYS A 184 33.44 -2.62 -10.72
#